data_AF-A0A6G3BLB1-F1
#
_entry.id   AF-A0A6G3BLB1-F1
#
_cell.length_a   1.000
_cell.length_b   1.000
_cell.length_c   1.000
_cell.angle_alpha   90.00
_cell.angle_beta   90.00
_cell.angle_gamma   90.00
#
_symmetry.space_group_name_H-M   'P 1'
#
loop_
_entity.id
_entity.type
_entity.pdbx_description
1 polymer ?
#
loop_
_entity_poly.entity_id
_entity_poly.type
_entity_poly.pdbx_seq_one_letter_code
_entity_poly.pdbx_strand_id
1 'polypeptide(L)'
;MSDDQKPVTGPIPIYVEAIPTGVVLDLQALARLVIGDVINELLHAEDTTAWDLLHQAAESGGREEYNGELLEQHLAERASSRVPLYGPAALELTRKLRRAAAPRPVPGQRGAA
;
A
#
# COMPACT_ATOMS: atom_id res chain seq x y z
N MET A 1 26.08 4.62 -6.05
CA MET A 1 24.68 4.18 -5.88
C MET A 1 23.83 5.44 -5.85
N SER A 2 22.91 5.63 -6.81
CA SER A 2 22.15 6.87 -6.93
C SER A 2 21.16 7.02 -5.78
N ASP A 3 21.04 8.24 -5.26
CA ASP A 3 20.19 8.61 -4.12
C ASP A 3 18.69 8.32 -4.36
N ASP A 4 18.29 8.13 -5.62
CA ASP A 4 16.92 7.83 -6.05
C ASP A 4 16.42 6.42 -5.67
N GLN A 5 17.31 5.49 -5.29
CA GLN A 5 16.90 4.13 -4.88
C GLN A 5 16.64 3.97 -3.38
N LYS A 6 16.98 4.98 -2.56
CA LYS A 6 16.74 4.90 -1.11
C LYS A 6 15.24 5.06 -0.83
N PRO A 7 14.64 4.27 0.07
CA PRO A 7 13.26 4.48 0.47
C PRO A 7 13.10 5.81 1.21
N VAL A 8 11.91 6.40 1.19
CA VAL A 8 11.54 7.41 2.19
C VAL A 8 11.39 6.68 3.50
N THR A 9 12.24 7.00 4.48
CA THR A 9 12.23 6.35 5.79
C THR A 9 11.15 6.93 6.70
N GLY A 10 10.33 6.06 7.24
CA GLY A 10 9.28 6.31 8.23
C GLY A 10 8.89 4.98 8.89
N PRO A 11 7.73 4.90 9.57
CA PRO A 11 7.24 3.63 10.13
C PRO A 11 7.11 2.52 9.07
N ILE A 12 6.82 2.91 7.83
CA ILE A 12 6.73 2.01 6.68
C ILE A 12 7.56 2.62 5.55
N PRO A 13 8.58 1.92 5.01
CA PRO A 13 9.38 2.42 3.89
C PRO A 13 8.54 2.51 2.61
N ILE A 14 8.69 3.61 1.89
CA ILE A 14 8.03 3.85 0.59
C ILE A 14 9.11 4.04 -0.48
N TYR A 15 9.07 3.23 -1.54
CA TYR A 15 9.93 3.43 -2.72
C TYR A 15 9.17 4.14 -3.83
N VAL A 16 9.89 4.94 -4.59
CA VAL A 16 9.34 5.76 -5.68
C VAL A 16 10.06 5.37 -6.95
N GLU A 17 9.33 4.83 -7.91
CA GLU A 17 9.86 4.44 -9.21
C GLU A 17 9.25 5.31 -10.31
N ALA A 18 10.10 5.91 -11.15
CA ALA A 18 9.63 6.67 -12.30
C ALA A 18 9.25 5.72 -13.45
N ILE A 19 8.05 5.91 -14.01
CA ILE A 19 7.58 5.22 -15.22
C ILE A 19 7.38 6.25 -16.35
N PRO A 20 7.31 5.84 -17.64
CA PRO A 20 7.26 6.79 -18.76
C PRO A 20 6.14 7.85 -18.68
N THR A 21 5.01 7.51 -18.04
CA THR A 21 3.83 8.38 -17.93
C THR A 21 3.59 8.88 -16.51
N GLY A 22 4.50 8.67 -15.56
CA GLY A 22 4.28 9.04 -14.17
C GLY A 22 5.19 8.34 -13.16
N VAL A 23 4.60 7.92 -12.04
CA VAL A 23 5.34 7.37 -10.90
C VAL A 23 4.58 6.20 -10.30
N VAL A 24 5.30 5.15 -9.93
CA VAL A 24 4.81 4.00 -9.15
C VAL A 24 5.35 4.11 -7.73
N LEU A 25 4.48 3.86 -6.76
CA LEU A 25 4.85 3.75 -5.35
C LEU A 25 4.91 2.28 -4.96
N ASP A 26 6.07 1.83 -4.49
CA ASP A 26 6.17 0.53 -3.84
C ASP A 26 5.71 0.65 -2.39
N LEU A 27 4.57 0.03 -2.10
CA LEU A 27 3.93 -0.03 -0.79
C LEU A 27 3.97 -1.46 -0.20
N GLN A 28 4.92 -2.31 -0.63
CA GLN A 28 5.01 -3.69 -0.17
C GLN A 28 5.08 -3.80 1.35
N ALA A 29 5.76 -2.86 2.02
CA ALA A 29 5.84 -2.84 3.47
C ALA A 29 4.49 -2.55 4.15
N LEU A 30 3.63 -1.71 3.55
CA LEU A 30 2.26 -1.51 4.02
C LEU A 30 1.43 -2.78 3.83
N ALA A 31 1.53 -3.41 2.66
CA ALA A 31 0.82 -4.66 2.39
C ALA A 31 1.18 -5.75 3.40
N ARG A 32 2.48 -5.89 3.74
CA ARG A 32 2.93 -6.84 4.78
C ARG A 32 2.36 -6.52 6.16
N LEU A 33 2.26 -5.24 6.51
CA LEU A 33 1.67 -4.81 7.78
C LEU A 33 0.17 -5.15 7.83
N VAL A 34 -0.59 -4.80 6.79
CA VAL A 34 -2.02 -5.12 6.70
C VAL A 34 -2.26 -6.63 6.76
N ILE A 35 -1.46 -7.43 6.04
CA ILE A 35 -1.54 -8.89 6.09
C ILE A 35 -1.24 -9.39 7.51
N GLY A 36 -0.25 -8.82 8.18
CA GLY A 36 0.06 -9.14 9.57
C GLY A 36 -1.10 -8.85 10.52
N ASP A 37 -1.73 -7.67 10.38
CA ASP A 37 -2.90 -7.28 11.18
C ASP A 37 -4.08 -8.23 10.95
N VAL A 38 -4.36 -8.59 9.70
CA VAL A 38 -5.41 -9.57 9.35
C VAL A 38 -5.12 -10.94 9.95
N ILE A 39 -3.87 -11.43 9.85
CA ILE A 39 -3.49 -12.72 10.44
C ILE A 39 -3.65 -12.67 11.97
N ASN A 40 -3.22 -11.58 12.60
CA ASN A 40 -3.36 -11.41 14.05
C ASN A 40 -4.83 -11.42 14.49
N GLU A 41 -5.70 -10.76 13.73
CA GLU A 41 -7.14 -10.72 13.98
C GLU A 41 -7.77 -12.11 13.80
N LEU A 42 -7.40 -12.85 12.75
CA LEU A 42 -7.90 -14.21 12.53
C LEU A 42 -7.41 -15.21 13.58
N LEU A 43 -6.25 -14.95 14.19
CA LEU A 43 -5.65 -15.79 15.24
C LEU A 43 -5.94 -15.28 16.66
N HIS A 44 -6.84 -14.30 16.81
CA HIS A 44 -7.12 -13.70 18.09
C HIS A 44 -7.82 -14.70 19.03
N ALA A 45 -7.20 -15.00 20.19
CA ALA A 45 -7.66 -16.09 21.05
C ALA A 45 -8.98 -15.82 21.79
N GLU A 46 -9.27 -14.56 22.08
CA GLU A 46 -10.44 -14.12 22.85
C GLU A 46 -11.61 -13.64 21.97
N ASP A 47 -11.33 -13.15 20.76
CA ASP A 47 -12.34 -12.67 19.80
C ASP A 47 -12.22 -13.50 18.52
N THR A 48 -13.10 -14.49 18.37
CA THR A 48 -13.14 -15.39 17.21
C THR A 48 -14.03 -14.90 16.08
N THR A 49 -14.59 -13.69 16.19
CA THR A 49 -15.58 -13.14 15.25
C THR A 49 -15.08 -13.18 13.80
N ALA A 50 -13.83 -12.75 13.56
CA ALA A 50 -13.25 -12.74 12.21
C ALA A 50 -13.07 -14.15 11.64
N TRP A 51 -12.69 -15.11 12.50
CA TRP A 51 -12.53 -16.51 12.11
C TRP A 51 -13.87 -17.17 11.76
N ASP A 52 -14.91 -16.88 12.55
CA ASP A 52 -16.27 -17.39 12.33
C ASP A 52 -16.88 -16.83 11.05
N LEU A 53 -16.72 -15.53 10.81
CA LEU A 53 -17.16 -14.88 9.57
C LEU A 53 -16.45 -15.47 8.34
N LEU A 54 -15.15 -15.76 8.44
CA LEU A 54 -14.39 -16.41 7.39
C LEU A 54 -14.91 -17.83 7.10
N HIS A 55 -15.23 -18.61 8.13
CA HIS A 55 -15.81 -19.95 7.95
C HIS A 55 -17.17 -19.90 7.28
N GLN A 56 -18.05 -18.98 7.74
CA GLN A 56 -19.36 -18.79 7.14
C GLN A 56 -19.27 -18.39 5.66
N ALA A 57 -18.33 -17.51 5.31
CA ALA A 57 -18.08 -17.11 3.92
C ALA A 57 -17.55 -18.26 3.06
N ALA A 58 -16.72 -19.15 3.64
CA ALA A 58 -16.23 -20.34 2.94
C ALA A 58 -17.34 -21.38 2.73
N GLU A 59 -18.20 -21.60 3.73
CA GLU A 59 -19.32 -22.54 3.68
C GLU A 59 -20.41 -22.10 2.69
N SER A 60 -20.63 -20.80 2.52
CA SER A 60 -21.55 -20.25 1.52
C SER A 60 -21.05 -20.38 0.08
N GLY A 61 -19.81 -20.84 -0.11
CA GLY A 61 -19.17 -20.99 -1.41
C GLY A 61 -19.00 -19.66 -2.15
N GLY A 62 -18.91 -18.54 -1.42
CA GLY A 62 -18.78 -17.20 -2.00
C GLY A 62 -20.00 -16.74 -2.79
N ARG A 63 -21.19 -17.33 -2.56
CA ARG A 63 -22.44 -16.81 -3.15
C ARG A 63 -22.77 -15.46 -2.52
N GLU A 64 -23.05 -14.47 -3.37
CA GLU A 64 -23.17 -13.03 -3.07
C GLU A 64 -24.14 -12.66 -1.92
N GLU A 65 -24.98 -13.57 -1.44
CA GLU A 65 -26.00 -13.27 -0.44
C GLU A 65 -25.51 -13.22 1.02
N TYR A 66 -24.28 -13.66 1.38
CA TYR A 66 -23.87 -13.65 2.80
C TYR A 66 -22.37 -13.42 3.10
N ASN A 67 -22.14 -12.46 4.01
CA ASN A 67 -20.99 -12.22 4.92
C ASN A 67 -19.60 -11.84 4.40
N GLY A 68 -19.33 -11.86 3.09
CA GLY A 68 -18.05 -11.32 2.56
C GLY A 68 -17.82 -9.85 2.95
N GLU A 69 -18.84 -9.02 2.75
CA GLU A 69 -18.78 -7.58 3.10
C GLU A 69 -18.62 -7.32 4.60
N LEU A 70 -19.26 -8.13 5.46
CA LEU A 70 -19.12 -7.99 6.92
C LEU A 70 -17.73 -8.40 7.39
N LEU A 71 -17.15 -9.46 6.83
CA LEU A 71 -15.77 -9.85 7.10
C LEU A 71 -14.80 -8.77 6.63
N GLU A 72 -14.99 -8.25 5.42
CA GLU A 72 -14.19 -7.15 4.88
C GLU A 72 -14.28 -5.90 5.75
N GLN A 73 -15.48 -5.50 6.16
CA GLN A 73 -15.68 -4.36 7.05
C GLN A 73 -15.01 -4.58 8.41
N HIS A 74 -15.22 -5.74 9.04
CA HIS A 74 -14.64 -6.08 10.35
C HIS A 74 -13.11 -6.05 10.30
N LEU A 75 -12.52 -6.62 9.25
CA LEU A 75 -11.06 -6.61 9.05
C LEU A 75 -10.56 -5.20 8.70
N ALA A 76 -11.29 -4.41 7.90
CA ALA A 76 -10.90 -3.05 7.53
C ALA A 76 -10.92 -2.06 8.71
N GLU A 77 -11.79 -2.27 9.69
CA GLU A 77 -11.84 -1.46 10.91
C GLU A 77 -10.63 -1.71 11.82
N ARG A 78 -10.04 -2.92 11.77
CA ARG A 78 -8.97 -3.35 12.66
C ARG A 78 -7.59 -3.32 12.01
N ALA A 79 -7.50 -3.59 10.71
CA ALA A 79 -6.25 -3.54 9.97
C ALA A 79 -5.87 -2.10 9.65
N SER A 80 -4.60 -1.74 9.86
CA SER A 80 -4.15 -0.39 9.57
C SER A 80 -4.08 -0.16 8.06
N SER A 81 -4.84 0.82 7.56
CA SER A 81 -4.81 1.27 6.16
C SER A 81 -3.99 2.56 5.95
N ARG A 82 -3.39 3.10 7.00
CA ARG A 82 -2.80 4.45 7.00
C ARG A 82 -1.34 4.42 7.44
N VAL A 83 -0.50 5.14 6.70
CA VAL A 83 0.91 5.32 7.04
C VAL A 83 1.13 6.75 7.51
N PRO A 84 1.44 7.00 8.79
CA PRO A 84 1.79 8.33 9.24
C PRO A 84 3.15 8.72 8.67
N LEU A 85 3.17 9.81 7.90
CA LEU A 85 4.39 10.43 7.39
C LEU A 85 4.67 11.70 8.17
N TYR A 86 5.71 11.67 9.00
CA TYR A 86 6.14 12.82 9.79
C TYR A 86 6.93 13.82 8.95
N GLY A 87 6.98 15.08 9.39
CA GLY A 87 7.42 16.25 8.61
C GLY A 87 8.59 16.01 7.64
N PRO A 88 9.77 15.55 8.11
CA PRO A 88 10.90 15.30 7.22
C PRO A 88 10.64 14.23 6.15
N ALA A 89 9.97 13.13 6.50
CA ALA A 89 9.63 12.04 5.58
C ALA A 89 8.61 12.50 4.52
N ALA A 90 7.60 13.29 4.91
CA ALA A 90 6.62 13.85 3.97
C ALA A 90 7.27 14.79 2.94
N LEU A 91 8.22 15.62 3.38
CA LEU A 91 8.99 16.49 2.50
C LEU A 91 9.92 15.71 1.57
N GLU A 92 10.53 14.63 2.07
CA GLU A 92 11.37 13.75 1.26
C GLU A 92 10.56 13.03 0.17
N LEU A 93 9.39 12.49 0.52
CA LEU A 93 8.48 11.87 -0.45
C LEU A 93 8.07 12.86 -1.53
N THR A 94 7.71 14.09 -1.13
CA THR A 94 7.37 15.17 -2.08
C THR A 94 8.53 15.45 -3.03
N ARG A 95 9.77 15.51 -2.52
CA ARG A 95 10.96 15.74 -3.34
C ARG A 95 11.19 14.61 -4.34
N LYS A 96 11.04 13.35 -3.93
CA LYS A 96 11.20 12.18 -4.81
C LYS A 96 10.11 12.12 -5.87
N LEU A 97 8.84 12.34 -5.50
CA LEU A 97 7.72 12.41 -6.44
C LEU A 97 7.92 13.50 -7.50
N ARG A 98 8.33 14.71 -7.10
CA ARG A 98 8.60 15.80 -8.04
C ARG A 98 9.73 15.47 -9.02
N ARG A 99 10.79 14.81 -8.55
CA ARG A 99 11.91 14.39 -9.41
C ARG A 99 11.48 13.28 -10.37
N ALA A 100 10.74 12.29 -9.89
CA ALA A 100 10.29 11.15 -10.68
C ALA A 100 9.26 11.54 -11.74
N ALA A 101 8.37 12.49 -11.43
CA ALA A 101 7.35 13.00 -12.35
C ALA A 101 7.84 14.09 -13.32
N ALA A 102 9.08 14.58 -13.17
CA ALA A 102 9.61 15.61 -14.06
C ALA A 102 9.70 15.09 -15.51
N PRO A 103 9.22 15.84 -16.52
CA PRO A 103 9.33 15.44 -17.91
C PRO A 103 10.77 15.14 -18.27
N ARG A 104 11.05 13.90 -18.69
CA ARG A 104 12.39 13.55 -19.18
C ARG A 104 12.51 14.05 -20.61
N PRO A 105 13.55 14.83 -20.95
CA PRO A 105 13.78 15.22 -22.33
C PRO A 105 13.97 13.94 -23.15
N VAL A 106 13.08 13.72 -24.11
CA VAL A 106 13.22 12.63 -25.07
C VAL A 106 14.45 12.93 -25.93
N PRO A 107 15.45 12.03 -26.00
CA PRO A 107 16.58 12.20 -26.90
C PRO A 107 16.06 12.26 -28.34
N GLY A 108 16.01 13.45 -28.95
CA GLY A 108 15.50 13.64 -30.31
C GLY A 108 15.02 15.05 -30.67
N GLN A 109 14.66 15.90 -29.70
CA GLN A 109 14.31 17.31 -29.98
C GLN A 109 15.55 18.22 -30.00
N ARG A 110 16.45 18.00 -30.96
CA ARG A 110 17.35 19.03 -31.50
C ARG A 110 17.42 18.81 -33.00
N GLY A 111 16.64 19.60 -33.76
CA GLY A 111 16.73 19.60 -35.21
C GLY A 111 15.41 19.82 -35.93
N ALA A 112 14.79 20.98 -35.73
CA ALA A 112 13.99 21.61 -36.76
C ALA A 112 14.26 23.12 -36.63
N ALA A 113 15.28 23.54 -37.37
CA ALA A 113 15.55 24.95 -37.65
C ALA A 113 14.52 25.45 -38.68
#